data_AF-A0A0V1EV83-F1
#
_entry.id   AF-A0A0V1EV83-F1
#
_cell.length_a   1.000
_cell.length_b   1.000
_cell.length_c   1.000
_cell.angle_alpha   90.00
_cell.angle_beta   90.00
_cell.angle_gamma   90.00
#
_symmetry.space_group_name_H-M   'P 1'
#
loop_
_entity.id
_entity.type
_entity.pdbx_description
1 polymer ?
#
loop_
_entity_poly.entity_id
_entity_poly.type
_entity_poly.pdbx_seq_one_letter_code
_entity_poly.pdbx_strand_id
1 'polypeptide(L)'
;LKVCLAEMSPADSSILNGEIALESFWEIGQYKRSVRRIEDAPRLCSELSLLIRERSEIEAAYAKSLQQWSKKWSEHVDKGVEYGSAQEAWKALLQEGRSKADLHLKRRDRLIDEVFNVIKIWSKDNFHKTAFGAVKESKEIEESFKRAQKPWAKLYGKILKAKREYFSSSRMERSAVNQEKNAAGNPEISREQVKKFHEKMVKCQTEREKAEEEYRKTVAAISDYKSTYQADMMQVFKRCQELELKRLKFFKEMLKGAHDCLNMSNEPKLKSIYEQFLRTVNGVDAEKDVQDWEKEFGPGMPFNCPVFETYTPEVREIVKKRNKVAGDEPVVLIFKRESIADANTDNYFAEPLDDKSKMTNSSDVTTPYIEEWDESGSSNEFEPKMVKALYDYNKQEDDEFSFKKEDEQGWCKGRKDGITGLYPANYAVDLKA
;
A
#
# COMPACT_ATOMS: atom_id res chain seq x y z
N LEU A 1 55.51 39.19 10.86
CA LEU A 1 54.13 38.68 10.68
C LEU A 1 53.59 38.21 12.03
N LYS A 2 52.52 38.85 12.51
CA LYS A 2 51.82 38.47 13.76
C LYS A 2 51.10 37.13 13.52
N VAL A 3 51.49 36.10 14.25
CA VAL A 3 50.71 34.85 14.34
C VAL A 3 49.72 35.06 15.49
N CYS A 4 48.45 35.28 15.14
CA CYS A 4 47.35 35.27 16.10
C CYS A 4 47.17 33.84 16.61
N LEU A 5 47.44 33.64 17.91
CA LEU A 5 46.97 32.50 18.67
C LEU A 5 45.47 32.68 18.87
N ALA A 6 44.66 32.00 18.06
CA ALA A 6 43.22 31.90 18.29
C ALA A 6 42.97 30.91 19.44
N GLU A 7 42.30 31.40 20.47
CA GLU A 7 41.79 30.64 21.59
C GLU A 7 40.77 29.60 21.09
N MET A 8 41.05 28.31 21.29
CA MET A 8 40.05 27.26 21.07
C MET A 8 39.05 27.26 22.23
N SER A 9 37.87 27.83 21.98
CA SER A 9 36.65 27.63 22.77
C SER A 9 36.16 26.18 22.64
N PRO A 10 35.63 25.54 23.71
CA PRO A 10 35.06 24.21 23.62
C PRO A 10 33.59 24.28 23.18
N ALA A 11 33.35 24.67 21.93
CA ALA A 11 32.10 24.45 21.18
C ALA A 11 32.26 25.09 19.80
N ASP A 12 32.88 24.40 18.86
CA ASP A 12 32.68 24.70 17.45
C ASP A 12 32.57 23.37 16.71
N SER A 13 31.33 22.97 16.44
CA SER A 13 31.00 21.97 15.45
C SER A 13 31.54 22.46 14.11
N SER A 14 32.66 21.90 13.66
CA SER A 14 33.25 22.23 12.38
C SER A 14 32.35 21.76 11.25
N ILE A 15 31.56 22.67 10.66
CA ILE A 15 30.82 22.39 9.43
C ILE A 15 31.83 22.33 8.29
N LEU A 16 32.01 21.14 7.72
CA LEU A 16 32.69 20.92 6.45
C LEU A 16 31.60 20.47 5.46
N ASN A 17 31.38 21.25 4.40
CA ASN A 17 30.52 20.92 3.24
C ASN A 17 29.01 20.75 3.50
N GLY A 18 28.39 21.54 4.38
CA GLY A 18 26.92 21.55 4.52
C GLY A 18 26.31 20.26 5.11
N GLU A 19 27.13 19.27 5.43
CA GLU A 19 26.77 18.13 6.26
C GLU A 19 27.12 18.48 7.72
N ILE A 20 26.18 18.23 8.63
CA ILE A 20 26.45 18.29 10.07
C ILE A 20 27.60 17.31 10.33
N ALA A 21 28.80 17.81 10.63
CA ALA A 21 29.93 16.97 10.99
C ALA A 21 29.52 16.18 12.23
N LEU A 22 29.17 14.91 12.01
CA LEU A 22 28.74 14.04 13.07
C LEU A 22 29.91 13.87 14.04
N GLU A 23 29.69 14.22 15.30
CA GLU A 23 30.67 14.04 16.37
C GLU A 23 31.19 12.59 16.39
N SER A 24 32.43 12.38 16.83
CA SER A 24 33.02 11.03 16.77
C SER A 24 32.34 10.08 17.77
N PHE A 25 32.15 8.81 17.42
CA PHE A 25 31.64 7.77 18.34
C PHE A 25 32.44 7.71 19.66
N TRP A 26 33.74 8.02 19.59
CA TRP A 26 34.65 7.96 20.72
C TRP A 26 34.46 9.09 21.74
N GLU A 27 33.74 10.14 21.37
CA GLU A 27 33.42 11.25 22.26
C GLU A 27 32.40 10.84 23.32
N ILE A 28 32.44 11.54 24.46
CA ILE A 28 31.64 11.18 25.62
C ILE A 28 30.16 11.35 25.30
N GLY A 29 29.41 10.25 25.42
CA GLY A 29 27.97 10.21 25.13
C GLY A 29 27.58 10.00 23.67
N GLN A 30 28.52 9.97 22.72
CA GLN A 30 28.18 9.84 21.30
C GLN A 30 27.75 8.43 20.86
N TYR A 31 27.91 7.42 21.72
CA TYR A 31 27.32 6.08 21.53
C TYR A 31 25.79 6.07 21.52
N LYS A 32 25.13 7.15 21.95
CA LYS A 32 23.65 7.28 21.98
C LYS A 32 22.99 7.02 20.63
N ARG A 33 23.67 7.31 19.51
CA ARG A 33 23.15 6.98 18.17
C ARG A 33 22.97 5.47 17.97
N SER A 34 23.92 4.67 18.47
CA SER A 34 23.84 3.20 18.41
C SER A 34 22.71 2.67 19.29
N VAL A 35 22.50 3.28 20.47
CA VAL A 35 21.39 2.95 21.39
C VAL A 35 20.04 3.28 20.74
N ARG A 36 19.92 4.49 20.16
CA ARG A 36 18.71 4.95 19.48
C ARG A 36 18.30 4.03 18.33
N ARG A 37 19.26 3.49 17.58
CA ARG A 37 18.97 2.51 16.51
C ARG A 37 18.20 1.28 17.03
N ILE A 38 18.49 0.83 18.26
CA ILE A 38 17.79 -0.28 18.91
C ILE A 38 16.42 0.17 19.42
N GLU A 39 16.34 1.37 19.98
CA GLU A 39 15.09 1.98 20.43
C GLU A 39 14.07 2.19 19.30
N ASP A 40 14.53 2.54 18.11
CA ASP A 40 13.69 2.75 16.91
C ASP A 40 13.27 1.42 16.25
N ALA A 41 13.88 0.28 16.58
CA ALA A 41 13.64 -0.99 15.91
C ALA A 41 12.20 -1.53 16.03
N PRO A 42 11.50 -1.47 17.19
CA PRO A 42 10.09 -1.87 17.30
C PRO A 42 9.16 -0.98 16.47
N ARG A 43 9.49 0.31 16.35
CA ARG A 43 8.75 1.24 15.50
C ARG A 43 8.85 0.81 14.03
N LEU A 44 10.06 0.50 13.56
CA LEU A 44 10.28 0.01 12.20
C LEU A 44 9.57 -1.33 11.92
N CYS A 45 9.47 -2.22 12.91
CA CYS A 45 8.65 -3.43 12.79
C CYS A 45 7.16 -3.08 12.61
N SER A 46 6.68 -2.09 13.37
CA SER A 46 5.28 -1.63 13.29
C SER A 46 4.97 -0.97 11.94
N GLU A 47 5.90 -0.18 11.41
CA GLU A 47 5.79 0.45 10.08
C GLU A 47 5.78 -0.61 8.97
N LEU A 48 6.67 -1.62 9.03
CA LEU A 48 6.65 -2.72 8.08
C LEU A 48 5.36 -3.55 8.17
N SER A 49 4.88 -3.85 9.38
CA SER A 49 3.58 -4.49 9.55
C SER A 49 2.45 -3.68 8.93
N LEU A 50 2.43 -2.35 9.14
CA LEU A 50 1.40 -1.49 8.55
C LEU A 50 1.44 -1.56 7.02
N LEU A 51 2.62 -1.46 6.42
CA LEU A 51 2.82 -1.58 4.97
C LEU A 51 2.24 -2.89 4.43
N ILE A 52 2.50 -4.02 5.08
CA ILE A 52 1.99 -5.34 4.66
C ILE A 52 0.46 -5.41 4.79
N ARG A 53 -0.11 -4.87 5.87
CA ARG A 53 -1.56 -4.84 6.08
C ARG A 53 -2.26 -4.01 5.01
N GLU A 54 -1.81 -2.79 4.75
CA GLU A 54 -2.39 -1.93 3.71
C GLU A 54 -2.31 -2.62 2.34
N ARG A 55 -1.18 -3.26 2.04
CA ARG A 55 -1.01 -4.05 0.82
C ARG A 55 -1.96 -5.25 0.74
N SER A 56 -2.32 -5.86 1.86
CA SER A 56 -3.30 -6.95 1.94
C SER A 56 -4.75 -6.48 1.78
N GLU A 57 -5.06 -5.26 2.25
CA GLU A 57 -6.39 -4.65 2.12
C GLU A 57 -6.71 -4.33 0.66
N ILE A 58 -5.70 -3.94 -0.13
CA ILE A 58 -5.83 -3.76 -1.59
C ILE A 58 -6.26 -5.07 -2.27
N GLU A 59 -5.66 -6.22 -1.88
CA GLU A 59 -6.03 -7.54 -2.42
C GLU A 59 -7.48 -7.90 -2.07
N ALA A 60 -7.89 -7.64 -0.83
CA ALA A 60 -9.28 -7.85 -0.41
C ALA A 60 -10.26 -6.95 -1.17
N ALA A 61 -9.92 -5.70 -1.41
CA ALA A 61 -10.77 -4.75 -2.14
C ALA A 61 -10.97 -5.17 -3.60
N TYR A 62 -9.91 -5.62 -4.27
CA TYR A 62 -10.00 -6.15 -5.63
C TYR A 62 -10.87 -7.41 -5.69
N ALA A 63 -10.63 -8.37 -4.79
CA ALA A 63 -11.44 -9.58 -4.72
C ALA A 63 -12.93 -9.30 -4.43
N LYS A 64 -13.22 -8.38 -3.51
CA LYS A 64 -14.58 -7.95 -3.19
C LYS A 64 -15.28 -7.36 -4.41
N SER A 65 -14.58 -6.54 -5.19
CA SER A 65 -15.12 -5.93 -6.41
C SER A 65 -15.46 -6.98 -7.46
N LEU A 66 -14.60 -7.98 -7.65
CA LEU A 66 -14.84 -9.13 -8.54
C LEU A 66 -16.05 -9.96 -8.09
N GLN A 67 -16.16 -10.27 -6.78
CA GLN A 67 -17.29 -11.03 -6.24
C GLN A 67 -18.62 -10.29 -6.41
N GLN A 68 -18.64 -8.97 -6.16
CA GLN A 68 -19.84 -8.15 -6.34
C GLN A 68 -20.26 -8.07 -7.81
N TRP A 69 -19.31 -7.82 -8.71
CA TRP A 69 -19.56 -7.81 -10.15
C TRP A 69 -20.11 -9.17 -10.64
N SER A 70 -19.45 -10.27 -10.28
CA SER A 70 -19.84 -11.60 -10.72
C SER A 70 -21.20 -12.05 -10.15
N LYS A 71 -21.50 -11.70 -8.89
CA LYS A 71 -22.82 -11.97 -8.30
C LYS A 71 -23.92 -11.22 -9.05
N LYS A 72 -23.74 -9.91 -9.26
CA LYS A 72 -24.72 -9.06 -9.95
C LYS A 72 -25.04 -9.59 -11.35
N TRP A 73 -24.01 -9.89 -12.15
CA TRP A 73 -24.20 -10.33 -13.52
C TRP A 73 -24.71 -11.76 -13.62
N SER A 74 -24.38 -12.64 -12.67
CA SER A 74 -24.93 -14.00 -12.65
C SER A 74 -26.44 -13.95 -12.49
N GLU A 75 -26.93 -13.18 -11.51
CA GLU A 75 -28.37 -13.00 -11.31
C GLU A 75 -29.07 -12.36 -12.52
N HIS A 76 -28.37 -11.50 -13.28
CA HIS A 76 -28.89 -10.91 -14.51
C HIS A 76 -28.96 -11.92 -15.65
N VAL A 77 -27.92 -12.74 -15.84
CA VAL A 77 -27.86 -13.77 -16.89
C VAL A 77 -28.88 -14.88 -16.62
N ASP A 78 -28.98 -15.33 -15.36
CA ASP A 78 -29.93 -16.37 -14.96
C ASP A 78 -31.40 -15.97 -15.18
N LYS A 79 -31.70 -14.67 -15.15
CA LYS A 79 -33.04 -14.10 -15.42
C LYS A 79 -33.17 -13.51 -16.83
N GLY A 80 -32.09 -13.56 -17.61
CA GLY A 80 -32.02 -12.97 -18.94
C GLY A 80 -32.72 -13.83 -19.98
N VAL A 81 -32.72 -13.32 -21.21
CA VAL A 81 -33.27 -14.03 -22.38
C VAL A 81 -32.21 -14.86 -23.11
N GLU A 82 -30.93 -14.67 -22.78
CA GLU A 82 -29.82 -15.44 -23.35
C GLU A 82 -29.93 -16.91 -22.92
N TYR A 83 -29.65 -17.85 -23.81
CA TYR A 83 -29.90 -19.27 -23.60
C TYR A 83 -28.78 -20.16 -24.16
N GLY A 84 -28.95 -21.48 -24.00
CA GLY A 84 -28.08 -22.48 -24.62
C GLY A 84 -26.61 -22.37 -24.22
N SER A 85 -25.75 -22.76 -25.15
CA SER A 85 -24.29 -22.76 -24.96
C SER A 85 -23.71 -21.33 -24.85
N ALA A 86 -24.32 -20.34 -25.51
CA ALA A 86 -23.92 -18.93 -25.40
C ALA A 86 -24.09 -18.38 -23.98
N GLN A 87 -25.21 -18.69 -23.31
CA GLN A 87 -25.45 -18.32 -21.91
C GLN A 87 -24.38 -18.92 -20.98
N GLU A 88 -24.00 -20.18 -21.20
CA GLU A 88 -22.98 -20.84 -20.40
C GLU A 88 -21.58 -20.22 -20.61
N ALA A 89 -21.26 -19.74 -21.81
CA ALA A 89 -20.04 -18.97 -22.05
C ALA A 89 -20.01 -17.62 -21.28
N TRP A 90 -21.14 -16.91 -21.19
CA TRP A 90 -21.25 -15.71 -20.34
C TRP A 90 -21.03 -16.06 -18.86
N LYS A 91 -21.64 -17.14 -18.37
CA LYS A 91 -21.44 -17.61 -16.99
C LYS A 91 -20.00 -18.01 -16.73
N ALA A 92 -19.29 -18.54 -17.72
CA ALA A 92 -17.88 -18.89 -17.58
C ALA A 92 -16.98 -17.67 -17.33
N LEU A 93 -17.27 -16.51 -17.94
CA LEU A 93 -16.58 -15.25 -17.65
C LEU A 93 -16.81 -14.82 -16.18
N LEU A 94 -18.04 -14.97 -15.69
CA LEU A 94 -18.37 -14.65 -14.30
C LEU A 94 -17.69 -15.60 -13.31
N GLN A 95 -17.54 -16.87 -13.69
CA GLN A 95 -16.83 -17.88 -12.91
C GLN A 95 -15.32 -17.61 -12.85
N GLU A 96 -14.69 -17.15 -13.94
CA GLU A 96 -13.29 -16.66 -13.94
C GLU A 96 -13.09 -15.62 -12.83
N GLY A 97 -13.97 -14.61 -12.80
CA GLY A 97 -13.87 -13.52 -11.83
C GLY A 97 -14.03 -13.99 -10.39
N ARG A 98 -14.93 -14.95 -10.12
CA ARG A 98 -15.07 -15.56 -8.78
C ARG A 98 -13.81 -16.30 -8.37
N SER A 99 -13.33 -17.20 -9.22
CA SER A 99 -12.14 -17.99 -8.92
C SER A 99 -10.89 -17.12 -8.77
N LYS A 100 -10.78 -16.05 -9.55
CA LYS A 100 -9.71 -15.04 -9.39
C LYS A 100 -9.85 -14.28 -8.07
N ALA A 101 -11.05 -13.88 -7.68
CA ALA A 101 -11.28 -13.26 -6.38
C ALA A 101 -10.83 -14.15 -5.22
N ASP A 102 -11.13 -15.46 -5.28
CA ASP A 102 -10.70 -16.42 -4.25
C ASP A 102 -9.18 -16.54 -4.18
N LEU A 103 -8.48 -16.49 -5.32
CA LEU A 103 -7.02 -16.44 -5.35
C LEU A 103 -6.51 -15.19 -4.63
N HIS A 104 -7.04 -14.00 -4.94
CA HIS A 104 -6.65 -12.75 -4.31
C HIS A 104 -6.95 -12.72 -2.80
N LEU A 105 -8.09 -13.27 -2.35
CA LEU A 105 -8.38 -13.43 -0.92
C LEU A 105 -7.34 -14.33 -0.22
N LYS A 106 -6.95 -15.43 -0.86
CA LYS A 106 -5.88 -16.29 -0.35
C LYS A 106 -4.55 -15.54 -0.25
N ARG A 107 -4.22 -14.66 -1.19
CA ARG A 107 -3.00 -13.81 -1.10
C ARG A 107 -3.08 -12.87 0.09
N ARG A 108 -4.23 -12.22 0.29
CA ARG A 108 -4.48 -11.37 1.47
C ARG A 108 -4.28 -12.15 2.76
N ASP A 109 -4.88 -13.34 2.88
CA ASP A 109 -4.76 -14.17 4.08
C ASP A 109 -3.31 -14.58 4.34
N ARG A 110 -2.59 -15.02 3.30
CA ARG A 110 -1.16 -15.35 3.42
C ARG A 110 -0.30 -14.16 3.85
N LEU A 111 -0.52 -12.96 3.31
CA LEU A 111 0.18 -11.75 3.76
C LEU A 111 -0.06 -11.47 5.24
N ILE A 112 -1.29 -11.66 5.71
CA ILE A 112 -1.65 -11.45 7.11
C ILE A 112 -0.99 -12.51 8.00
N ASP A 113 -1.13 -13.78 7.64
CA ASP A 113 -0.74 -14.90 8.51
C ASP A 113 0.76 -15.18 8.47
N GLU A 114 1.37 -15.21 7.28
CA GLU A 114 2.76 -15.60 7.08
C GLU A 114 3.75 -14.44 7.26
N VAL A 115 3.28 -13.19 7.14
CA VAL A 115 4.16 -12.00 7.18
C VAL A 115 3.76 -11.03 8.28
N PHE A 116 2.56 -10.44 8.23
CA PHE A 116 2.13 -9.43 9.20
C PHE A 116 2.16 -9.94 10.64
N ASN A 117 1.52 -11.09 10.89
CA ASN A 117 1.46 -11.71 12.22
C ASN A 117 2.84 -12.15 12.69
N VAL A 118 3.67 -12.69 11.80
CA VAL A 118 5.05 -13.09 12.12
C VAL A 118 5.91 -11.89 12.51
N ILE A 119 5.81 -10.74 11.82
CA ILE A 119 6.51 -9.50 12.23
C ILE A 119 6.06 -9.06 13.63
N LYS A 120 4.76 -9.10 13.92
CA LYS A 120 4.23 -8.69 15.23
C LYS A 120 4.73 -9.61 16.36
N ILE A 121 4.71 -10.92 16.14
CA ILE A 121 5.22 -11.91 17.09
C ILE A 121 6.71 -11.70 17.31
N TRP A 122 7.50 -11.64 16.23
CA TRP A 122 8.94 -11.43 16.32
C TRP A 122 9.29 -10.13 17.05
N SER A 123 8.59 -9.02 16.77
CA SER A 123 8.81 -7.76 17.46
C SER A 123 8.51 -7.87 18.96
N LYS A 124 7.48 -8.62 19.36
CA LYS A 124 7.11 -8.83 20.76
C LYS A 124 8.17 -9.67 21.49
N ASP A 125 8.71 -10.69 20.83
CA ASP A 125 9.68 -11.62 21.42
C ASP A 125 11.11 -11.05 21.49
N ASN A 126 11.41 -10.03 20.68
CA ASN A 126 12.76 -9.44 20.61
C ASN A 126 12.86 -8.06 21.28
N PHE A 127 11.76 -7.37 21.53
CA PHE A 127 11.76 -6.03 22.12
C PHE A 127 10.76 -5.94 23.28
N HIS A 128 11.30 -5.90 24.49
CA HIS A 128 10.48 -5.91 25.70
C HIS A 128 10.31 -4.50 26.24
N LYS A 129 9.07 -4.12 26.58
CA LYS A 129 8.78 -2.83 27.20
C LYS A 129 8.99 -2.91 28.71
N THR A 130 9.70 -1.92 29.25
CA THR A 130 9.78 -1.69 30.71
C THR A 130 8.46 -1.10 31.23
N ALA A 131 8.29 -1.03 32.56
CA ALA A 131 7.10 -0.45 33.19
C ALA A 131 6.77 0.98 32.72
N PHE A 132 7.77 1.73 32.27
CA PHE A 132 7.64 3.10 31.74
C PHE A 132 7.62 3.16 30.20
N GLY A 133 7.36 2.04 29.52
CA GLY A 133 7.19 1.98 28.07
C GLY A 133 8.49 1.98 27.23
N ALA A 134 9.65 2.23 27.82
CA ALA A 134 10.93 2.20 27.11
C ALA A 134 11.41 0.78 26.79
N VAL A 135 12.15 0.61 25.68
CA VAL A 135 12.70 -0.67 25.21
C VAL A 135 13.81 -1.15 26.15
N LYS A 136 13.64 -2.33 26.74
CA LYS A 136 14.54 -2.93 27.72
C LYS A 136 15.94 -3.19 27.15
N GLU A 137 16.01 -3.76 25.95
CA GLU A 137 17.27 -4.10 25.26
C GLU A 137 18.11 -2.84 25.01
N SER A 138 17.46 -1.73 24.63
CA SER A 138 18.10 -0.44 24.44
C SER A 138 18.70 0.08 25.76
N LYS A 139 17.96 0.00 26.87
CA LYS A 139 18.43 0.40 28.20
C LYS A 139 19.64 -0.42 28.67
N GLU A 140 19.61 -1.75 28.50
CA GLU A 140 20.71 -2.63 28.89
C GLU A 140 22.01 -2.32 28.12
N ILE A 141 21.88 -1.99 26.83
CA ILE A 141 23.01 -1.54 26.00
C ILE A 141 23.49 -0.16 26.44
N GLU A 142 22.59 0.79 26.71
CA GLU A 142 22.94 2.12 27.19
C GLU A 142 23.72 2.06 28.51
N GLU A 143 23.27 1.26 29.47
CA GLU A 143 23.96 1.02 30.74
C GLU A 143 25.32 0.37 30.54
N SER A 144 25.45 -0.53 29.56
CA SER A 144 26.73 -1.15 29.22
C SER A 144 27.72 -0.15 28.63
N PHE A 145 27.28 0.76 27.75
CA PHE A 145 28.11 1.86 27.27
C PHE A 145 28.48 2.85 28.39
N LYS A 146 27.53 3.23 29.25
CA LYS A 146 27.79 4.09 30.41
C LYS A 146 28.88 3.49 31.30
N ARG A 147 28.81 2.17 31.57
CA ARG A 147 29.84 1.47 32.35
C ARG A 147 31.19 1.45 31.66
N ALA A 148 31.25 1.12 30.37
CA ALA A 148 32.49 1.09 29.59
C ALA A 148 33.15 2.48 29.47
N GLN A 149 32.36 3.55 29.31
CA GLN A 149 32.88 4.91 29.12
C GLN A 149 33.16 5.66 30.43
N LYS A 150 32.58 5.24 31.56
CA LYS A 150 32.70 5.94 32.86
C LYS A 150 34.16 6.17 33.30
N PRO A 151 35.09 5.20 33.23
CA PRO A 151 36.48 5.43 33.63
C PRO A 151 37.19 6.44 32.72
N TRP A 152 36.97 6.33 31.40
CA TRP A 152 37.48 7.30 30.42
C TRP A 152 36.97 8.71 30.68
N ALA A 153 35.66 8.87 30.89
CA ALA A 153 35.05 10.17 31.20
C ALA A 153 35.61 10.78 32.50
N LYS A 154 35.89 9.97 33.51
CA LYS A 154 36.51 10.42 34.77
C LYS A 154 37.96 10.88 34.56
N LEU A 155 38.76 10.14 33.79
CA LEU A 155 40.14 10.52 33.45
C LEU A 155 40.17 11.79 32.60
N TYR A 156 39.29 11.89 31.61
CA TYR A 156 39.15 13.07 30.76
C TYR A 156 38.77 14.32 31.58
N GLY A 157 37.84 14.18 32.54
CA GLY A 157 37.50 15.27 33.47
C GLY A 157 38.70 15.74 34.31
N LYS A 158 39.58 14.83 34.74
CA LYS A 158 40.83 15.20 35.44
C LYS A 158 41.79 15.97 34.53
N ILE A 159 41.95 15.53 33.28
CA ILE A 159 42.77 16.23 32.27
C ILE A 159 42.27 17.65 32.05
N LEU A 160 40.96 17.84 31.89
CA LEU A 160 40.40 19.19 31.71
C LEU A 160 40.66 20.09 32.92
N LYS A 161 40.58 19.55 34.15
CA LYS A 161 40.91 20.29 35.37
C LYS A 161 42.40 20.64 35.43
N ALA A 162 43.29 19.67 35.21
CA ALA A 162 44.73 19.87 35.26
C ALA A 162 45.22 20.82 34.16
N LYS A 163 44.66 20.72 32.94
CA LYS A 163 44.91 21.66 31.84
C LYS A 163 44.55 23.09 32.22
N ARG A 164 43.37 23.29 32.84
CA ARG A 164 42.90 24.61 33.28
C ARG A 164 43.84 25.20 34.33
N GLU A 165 44.26 24.40 35.31
CA GLU A 165 45.19 24.81 36.35
C GLU A 165 46.56 25.19 35.76
N TYR A 166 47.13 24.35 34.91
CA TYR A 166 48.39 24.61 34.21
C TYR A 166 48.34 25.92 33.40
N PHE A 167 47.27 26.14 32.64
CA PHE A 167 47.09 27.39 31.89
C PHE A 167 46.88 28.60 32.80
N SER A 168 46.23 28.44 33.95
CA SER A 168 46.08 29.50 34.95
C SER A 168 47.44 29.89 35.56
N SER A 169 48.19 28.91 36.06
CA SER A 169 49.52 29.13 36.65
C SER A 169 50.51 29.70 35.64
N SER A 170 50.44 29.26 34.38
CA SER A 170 51.27 29.83 33.30
C SER A 170 50.96 31.31 33.02
N ARG A 171 49.68 31.73 33.10
CA ARG A 171 49.32 33.15 32.98
C ARG A 171 49.81 33.97 34.18
N MET A 172 49.71 33.42 35.39
CA MET A 172 50.17 34.08 36.61
C MET A 172 51.69 34.24 36.64
N GLU A 173 52.44 33.19 36.28
CA GLU A 173 53.90 33.25 36.13
C GLU A 173 54.31 34.31 35.11
N ARG A 174 53.70 34.33 33.91
CA ARG A 174 54.00 35.34 32.89
C ARG A 174 53.76 36.77 33.39
N SER A 175 52.70 36.98 34.18
CA SER A 175 52.42 38.28 34.82
C SER A 175 53.49 38.63 35.87
N ALA A 176 53.89 37.68 36.70
CA ALA A 176 54.92 37.87 37.73
C ALA A 176 56.30 38.14 37.12
N VAL A 177 56.67 37.44 36.04
CA VAL A 177 57.90 37.68 35.27
C VAL A 177 57.92 39.10 34.68
N ASN A 178 56.80 39.55 34.12
CA ASN A 178 56.69 40.92 33.62
C ASN A 178 56.78 41.97 34.73
N GLN A 179 56.16 41.72 35.89
CA GLN A 179 56.24 42.62 37.06
C GLN A 179 57.66 42.71 37.61
N GLU A 180 58.36 41.58 37.72
CA GLU A 180 59.76 41.52 38.17
C GLU A 180 60.68 42.25 37.21
N LYS A 181 60.56 42.00 35.90
CA LYS A 181 61.36 42.65 34.87
C LYS A 181 61.16 44.18 34.86
N ASN A 182 59.92 44.63 35.00
CA ASN A 182 59.60 46.06 35.08
C ASN A 182 60.15 46.68 36.38
N ALA A 183 60.09 45.95 37.50
CA ALA A 183 60.62 46.42 38.78
C ALA A 183 62.15 46.50 38.78
N ALA A 184 62.83 45.50 38.23
CA ALA A 184 64.28 45.45 38.11
C ALA A 184 64.85 46.52 37.14
N GLY A 185 64.07 46.91 36.14
CA GLY A 185 64.43 47.95 35.17
C GLY A 185 64.12 49.39 35.61
N ASN A 186 63.48 49.61 36.76
CA ASN A 186 63.12 50.94 37.25
C ASN A 186 64.01 51.37 38.45
N PRO A 187 64.87 52.39 38.29
CA PRO A 187 65.74 52.89 39.37
C PRO A 187 64.99 53.47 40.58
N GLU A 188 63.71 53.84 40.44
CA GLU A 188 62.89 54.40 41.52
C GLU A 188 62.36 53.34 42.51
N ILE A 189 62.48 52.05 42.17
CA ILE A 189 62.00 50.96 43.01
C ILE A 189 63.13 50.48 43.93
N SER A 190 62.81 50.33 45.22
CA SER A 190 63.80 49.88 46.20
C SER A 190 64.29 48.46 45.93
N ARG A 191 65.55 48.17 46.27
CA ARG A 191 66.14 46.83 46.13
C ARG A 191 65.33 45.74 46.86
N GLU A 192 64.73 46.10 48.00
CA GLU A 192 63.87 45.20 48.77
C GLU A 192 62.55 44.88 48.04
N GLN A 193 61.95 45.86 47.36
CA GLN A 193 60.77 45.63 46.54
C GLN A 193 61.07 44.79 45.30
N VAL A 194 62.21 45.02 44.63
CA VAL A 194 62.67 44.16 43.51
C VAL A 194 62.83 42.71 43.97
N LYS A 195 63.46 42.49 45.13
CA LYS A 195 63.61 41.16 45.73
C LYS A 195 62.26 40.49 46.00
N LYS A 196 61.27 41.23 46.50
CA LYS A 196 59.90 40.73 46.73
C LYS A 196 59.19 40.31 45.44
N PHE A 197 59.35 41.08 44.35
CA PHE A 197 58.82 40.69 43.04
C PHE A 197 59.52 39.44 42.49
N HIS A 198 60.83 39.33 42.71
CA HIS A 198 61.61 38.14 42.37
C HIS A 198 61.15 36.89 43.11
N GLU A 199 60.97 36.96 44.44
CA GLU A 199 60.44 35.85 45.25
C GLU A 199 59.04 35.41 44.80
N LYS A 200 58.18 36.38 44.47
CA LYS A 200 56.83 36.10 43.92
C LYS A 200 56.91 35.42 42.55
N MET A 201 57.82 35.85 41.68
CA MET A 201 58.06 35.23 40.37
C MET A 201 58.51 33.78 40.51
N VAL A 202 59.51 33.51 41.35
CA VAL A 202 60.00 32.14 41.63
C VAL A 202 58.89 31.25 42.18
N LYS A 203 58.05 31.77 43.09
CA LYS A 203 56.89 31.04 43.60
C LYS A 203 55.91 30.66 42.49
N CYS A 204 55.53 31.62 41.64
CA CYS A 204 54.63 31.35 40.52
C CYS A 204 55.24 30.36 39.51
N GLN A 205 56.55 30.39 39.29
CA GLN A 205 57.26 29.41 38.46
C GLN A 205 57.15 28.00 39.04
N THR A 206 57.43 27.83 40.34
CA THR A 206 57.30 26.53 41.03
C THR A 206 55.85 26.00 40.98
N GLU A 207 54.86 26.88 41.13
CA GLU A 207 53.44 26.51 41.01
C GLU A 207 53.07 26.06 39.59
N ARG A 208 53.62 26.73 38.55
CA ARG A 208 53.43 26.31 37.16
C ARG A 208 54.06 24.94 36.88
N GLU A 209 55.29 24.71 37.34
CA GLU A 209 55.99 23.43 37.14
C GLU A 209 55.23 22.27 37.79
N LYS A 210 54.72 22.45 39.02
CA LYS A 210 53.84 21.46 39.68
C LYS A 210 52.56 21.19 38.89
N ALA A 211 51.92 22.24 38.38
CA ALA A 211 50.71 22.09 37.57
C ALA A 211 50.99 21.42 36.21
N GLU A 212 52.16 21.67 35.61
CA GLU A 212 52.61 21.01 34.39
C GLU A 212 52.88 19.52 34.60
N GLU A 213 53.56 19.16 35.69
CA GLU A 213 53.83 17.77 36.05
C GLU A 213 52.52 17.00 36.27
N GLU A 214 51.57 17.56 37.02
CA GLU A 214 50.27 16.94 37.22
C GLU A 214 49.48 16.82 35.91
N TYR A 215 49.53 17.83 35.04
CA TYR A 215 48.90 17.74 33.72
C TYR A 215 49.51 16.62 32.87
N ARG A 216 50.84 16.55 32.76
CA ARG A 216 51.55 15.47 32.04
C ARG A 216 51.20 14.10 32.60
N LYS A 217 51.14 13.96 33.93
CA LYS A 217 50.75 12.72 34.61
C LYS A 217 49.32 12.29 34.25
N THR A 218 48.36 13.22 34.24
CA THR A 218 46.97 12.90 33.85
C THR A 218 46.85 12.52 32.38
N VAL A 219 47.65 13.13 31.49
CA VAL A 219 47.71 12.77 30.05
C VAL A 219 48.33 11.40 29.84
N ALA A 220 49.39 11.04 30.57
CA ALA A 220 49.96 9.69 30.52
C ALA A 220 48.93 8.65 30.99
N ALA A 221 48.26 8.89 32.12
CA ALA A 221 47.26 7.97 32.67
C ALA A 221 46.09 7.68 31.73
N ILE A 222 45.60 8.67 30.94
CA ILE A 222 44.54 8.40 29.95
C ILE A 222 45.07 7.65 28.74
N SER A 223 46.32 7.92 28.34
CA SER A 223 46.97 7.22 27.23
C SER A 223 47.13 5.73 27.54
N ASP A 224 47.51 5.40 28.77
CA ASP A 224 47.66 4.01 29.23
C ASP A 224 46.31 3.27 29.26
N TYR A 225 45.23 3.97 29.57
CA TYR A 225 43.87 3.39 29.62
C TYR A 225 43.19 3.32 28.24
N LYS A 226 43.76 3.95 27.19
CA LYS A 226 43.13 4.08 25.87
C LYS A 226 42.74 2.73 25.26
N SER A 227 43.64 1.75 25.29
CA SER A 227 43.39 0.43 24.69
C SER A 227 42.24 -0.31 25.38
N THR A 228 42.17 -0.25 26.72
CA THR A 228 41.07 -0.82 27.50
C THR A 228 39.74 -0.13 27.18
N TYR A 229 39.71 1.20 27.16
CA TYR A 229 38.51 1.95 26.78
C TYR A 229 38.02 1.56 25.38
N GLN A 230 38.92 1.48 24.40
CA GLN A 230 38.57 1.09 23.05
C GLN A 230 38.02 -0.33 22.99
N ALA A 231 38.67 -1.28 23.66
CA ALA A 231 38.22 -2.68 23.71
C ALA A 231 36.81 -2.81 24.31
N ASP A 232 36.57 -2.17 25.47
CA ASP A 232 35.28 -2.23 26.16
C ASP A 232 34.15 -1.62 25.32
N MET A 233 34.38 -0.44 24.73
CA MET A 233 33.41 0.21 23.85
C MET A 233 33.11 -0.60 22.59
N MET A 234 34.14 -1.18 21.96
CA MET A 234 33.96 -2.05 20.79
C MET A 234 33.18 -3.31 21.14
N GLN A 235 33.39 -3.88 22.32
CA GLN A 235 32.65 -5.06 22.76
C GLN A 235 31.15 -4.76 22.88
N VAL A 236 30.76 -3.63 23.47
CA VAL A 236 29.35 -3.22 23.55
C VAL A 236 28.79 -2.89 22.16
N PHE A 237 29.56 -2.21 21.32
CA PHE A 237 29.15 -1.89 19.95
C PHE A 237 28.93 -3.15 19.10
N LYS A 238 29.76 -4.19 19.26
CA LYS A 238 29.57 -5.48 18.58
C LYS A 238 28.20 -6.09 18.90
N ARG A 239 27.75 -6.04 20.15
CA ARG A 239 26.39 -6.49 20.53
C ARG A 239 25.30 -5.68 19.83
N CYS A 240 25.49 -4.36 19.69
CA CYS A 240 24.56 -3.51 18.93
C CYS A 240 24.48 -3.93 17.44
N GLN A 241 25.62 -4.33 16.87
CA GLN A 241 25.69 -4.82 15.48
C GLN A 241 25.04 -6.20 15.33
N GLU A 242 25.19 -7.09 16.32
CA GLU A 242 24.56 -8.42 16.32
C GLU A 242 23.03 -8.32 16.38
N LEU A 243 22.49 -7.46 17.25
CA LEU A 243 21.05 -7.18 17.34
C LEU A 243 20.50 -6.62 16.01
N GLU A 244 21.22 -5.65 15.43
CA GLU A 244 20.83 -5.04 14.16
C GLU A 244 20.89 -6.04 13.00
N LEU A 245 21.94 -6.87 12.95
CA LEU A 245 22.08 -7.91 11.94
C LEU A 245 20.92 -8.92 12.00
N LYS A 246 20.50 -9.32 13.22
CA LYS A 246 19.35 -10.20 13.42
C LYS A 246 18.08 -9.57 12.83
N ARG A 247 17.83 -8.30 13.13
CA ARG A 247 16.67 -7.55 12.60
C ARG A 247 16.70 -7.43 11.07
N LEU A 248 17.83 -7.06 10.48
CA LEU A 248 17.96 -6.89 9.03
C LEU A 248 17.78 -8.21 8.28
N LYS A 249 18.31 -9.32 8.79
CA LYS A 249 18.07 -10.65 8.23
C LYS A 249 16.59 -11.02 8.30
N PHE A 250 15.95 -10.79 9.44
CA PHE A 250 14.52 -11.01 9.61
C PHE A 250 13.69 -10.17 8.62
N PHE A 251 13.99 -8.87 8.46
CA PHE A 251 13.29 -8.02 7.49
C PHE A 251 13.44 -8.53 6.06
N LYS A 252 14.64 -8.97 5.68
CA LYS A 252 14.88 -9.59 4.38
C LYS A 252 14.03 -10.84 4.17
N GLU A 253 13.90 -11.69 5.19
CA GLU A 253 13.06 -12.89 5.15
C GLU A 253 11.58 -12.54 5.02
N MET A 254 11.09 -11.55 5.75
CA MET A 254 9.70 -11.10 5.67
C MET A 254 9.36 -10.48 4.31
N LEU A 255 10.27 -9.70 3.72
CA LEU A 255 10.08 -9.15 2.38
C LEU A 255 10.09 -10.24 1.30
N LYS A 256 10.90 -11.29 1.45
CA LYS A 256 10.83 -12.49 0.60
C LYS A 256 9.50 -13.23 0.78
N GLY A 257 9.06 -13.42 2.03
CA GLY A 257 7.76 -14.02 2.32
C GLY A 257 6.61 -13.23 1.68
N ALA A 258 6.66 -11.90 1.73
CA ALA A 258 5.70 -11.05 1.03
C ALA A 258 5.75 -11.27 -0.49
N HIS A 259 6.93 -11.28 -1.10
CA HIS A 259 7.08 -11.61 -2.52
C HIS A 259 6.42 -12.96 -2.88
N ASP A 260 6.70 -14.02 -2.10
CA ASP A 260 6.17 -15.36 -2.34
C ASP A 260 4.67 -15.46 -2.05
N CYS A 261 4.16 -14.60 -1.16
CA CYS A 261 2.73 -14.42 -0.95
C CYS A 261 2.06 -13.78 -2.16
N LEU A 262 2.71 -12.85 -2.87
CA LEU A 262 2.12 -12.05 -3.94
C LEU A 262 2.27 -12.65 -5.33
N ASN A 263 3.32 -13.43 -5.57
CA ASN A 263 3.63 -13.88 -6.91
C ASN A 263 2.60 -14.90 -7.43
N MET A 264 1.74 -14.44 -8.35
CA MET A 264 0.72 -15.28 -8.98
C MET A 264 1.21 -16.03 -10.22
N SER A 265 2.38 -15.71 -10.78
CA SER A 265 2.87 -16.36 -12.00
C SER A 265 3.08 -17.86 -11.82
N ASN A 266 3.34 -18.28 -10.57
CA ASN A 266 3.62 -19.66 -10.21
C ASN A 266 2.39 -20.38 -9.66
N GLU A 267 1.19 -19.77 -9.68
CA GLU A 267 -0.04 -20.38 -9.17
C GLU A 267 -0.69 -21.27 -10.24
N PRO A 268 -0.67 -22.61 -10.10
CA PRO A 268 -1.20 -23.51 -11.13
C PRO A 268 -2.70 -23.32 -11.36
N LYS A 269 -3.44 -22.95 -10.30
CA LYS A 269 -4.88 -22.67 -10.40
C LYS A 269 -5.18 -21.50 -11.33
N LEU A 270 -4.30 -20.49 -11.40
CA LEU A 270 -4.52 -19.33 -12.27
C LEU A 270 -4.54 -19.77 -13.74
N LYS A 271 -3.61 -20.64 -14.14
CA LYS A 271 -3.57 -21.20 -15.49
C LYS A 271 -4.83 -22.01 -15.78
N SER A 272 -5.23 -22.88 -14.85
CA SER A 272 -6.44 -23.71 -14.97
C SER A 272 -7.71 -22.89 -15.12
N ILE A 273 -7.82 -21.73 -14.44
CA ILE A 273 -8.97 -20.83 -14.54
C ILE A 273 -9.11 -20.32 -15.99
N TYR A 274 -8.03 -19.79 -16.57
CA TYR A 274 -8.05 -19.27 -17.94
C TYR A 274 -8.27 -20.38 -18.98
N GLU A 275 -7.65 -21.55 -18.79
CA GLU A 275 -7.86 -22.72 -19.66
C GLU A 275 -9.31 -23.23 -19.59
N GLN A 276 -9.93 -23.23 -18.42
CA GLN A 276 -11.33 -23.63 -18.28
C GLN A 276 -12.27 -22.61 -18.93
N PHE A 277 -12.05 -21.31 -18.69
CA PHE A 277 -12.86 -20.26 -19.30
C PHE A 277 -12.82 -20.34 -20.84
N LEU A 278 -11.61 -20.41 -21.42
CA LEU A 278 -11.46 -20.50 -22.88
C LEU A 278 -12.07 -21.78 -23.45
N ARG A 279 -11.97 -22.91 -22.73
CA ARG A 279 -12.63 -24.16 -23.15
C ARG A 279 -14.15 -24.04 -23.23
N THR A 280 -14.80 -23.39 -22.27
CA THR A 280 -16.25 -23.18 -22.31
C THR A 280 -16.64 -22.27 -23.47
N VAL A 281 -15.88 -21.20 -23.72
CA VAL A 281 -16.14 -20.28 -24.84
C VAL A 281 -15.98 -20.99 -26.19
N ASN A 282 -14.93 -21.80 -26.36
CA ASN A 282 -14.72 -22.58 -27.58
C ASN A 282 -15.75 -23.72 -27.76
N GLY A 283 -16.46 -24.09 -26.70
CA GLY A 283 -17.52 -25.09 -26.74
C GLY A 283 -18.90 -24.54 -27.08
N VAL A 284 -19.01 -23.24 -27.39
CA VAL A 284 -20.26 -22.64 -27.88
C VAL A 284 -20.59 -23.21 -29.27
N ASP A 285 -21.80 -23.72 -29.40
CA ASP A 285 -22.34 -24.34 -30.62
C ASP A 285 -23.59 -23.56 -31.06
N ALA A 286 -23.37 -22.56 -31.92
CA ALA A 286 -24.42 -21.65 -32.35
C ALA A 286 -25.48 -22.36 -33.19
N GLU A 287 -25.06 -23.28 -34.06
CA GLU A 287 -25.95 -24.08 -34.89
C GLU A 287 -26.87 -24.94 -34.04
N LYS A 288 -26.34 -25.61 -33.01
CA LYS A 288 -27.13 -26.38 -32.06
C LYS A 288 -28.11 -25.51 -31.29
N ASP A 289 -27.68 -24.36 -30.78
CA ASP A 289 -28.55 -23.45 -30.02
C ASP A 289 -29.72 -22.95 -30.87
N VAL A 290 -29.49 -22.61 -32.14
CA VAL A 290 -30.56 -22.21 -33.09
C VAL A 290 -31.51 -23.38 -33.41
N GLN A 291 -30.97 -24.59 -33.62
CA GLN A 291 -31.77 -25.78 -33.86
C GLN A 291 -32.64 -26.17 -32.66
N ASP A 292 -32.10 -26.04 -31.45
CA ASP A 292 -32.84 -26.33 -30.22
C ASP A 292 -33.96 -25.30 -30.01
N TRP A 293 -33.74 -24.03 -30.35
CA TRP A 293 -34.79 -23.00 -30.37
C TRP A 293 -35.92 -23.30 -31.37
N GLU A 294 -35.59 -23.75 -32.58
CA GLU A 294 -36.60 -24.11 -33.60
C GLU A 294 -37.50 -25.26 -33.13
N LYS A 295 -36.92 -26.25 -32.42
CA LYS A 295 -37.67 -27.39 -31.87
C LYS A 295 -38.60 -26.96 -30.73
N GLU A 296 -38.16 -26.05 -29.88
CA GLU A 296 -38.88 -25.66 -28.66
C GLU A 296 -39.94 -24.57 -28.91
N PHE A 297 -39.66 -23.62 -29.80
CA PHE A 297 -40.49 -22.42 -30.03
C PHE A 297 -40.82 -22.15 -31.49
N GLY A 298 -40.37 -23.01 -32.42
CA GLY A 298 -40.51 -22.81 -33.86
C GLY A 298 -41.31 -23.92 -34.57
N PRO A 299 -41.13 -24.05 -35.91
CA PRO A 299 -41.81 -25.06 -36.72
C PRO A 299 -41.55 -26.51 -36.30
N GLY A 300 -40.51 -26.78 -35.50
CA GLY A 300 -40.23 -28.11 -34.96
C GLY A 300 -41.15 -28.54 -33.82
N MET A 301 -41.98 -27.64 -33.28
CA MET A 301 -42.98 -27.97 -32.26
C MET A 301 -44.05 -28.93 -32.81
N PRO A 302 -44.61 -29.82 -31.98
CA PRO A 302 -45.68 -30.71 -32.42
C PRO A 302 -46.91 -29.92 -32.87
N PHE A 303 -47.30 -30.12 -34.12
CA PHE A 303 -48.52 -29.53 -34.68
C PHE A 303 -49.69 -30.50 -34.58
N ASN A 304 -50.60 -30.21 -33.64
CA ASN A 304 -51.86 -30.96 -33.52
C ASN A 304 -52.88 -30.38 -34.50
N CYS A 305 -52.91 -30.94 -35.72
CA CYS A 305 -53.90 -30.57 -36.72
C CYS A 305 -55.31 -30.92 -36.21
N PRO A 306 -56.29 -30.00 -36.25
CA PRO A 306 -57.66 -30.30 -35.86
C PRO A 306 -58.20 -31.48 -36.68
N VAL A 307 -58.66 -32.51 -35.98
CA VAL A 307 -59.33 -33.67 -36.56
C VAL A 307 -60.80 -33.65 -36.19
N PHE A 308 -61.62 -34.36 -36.97
CA PHE A 308 -63.05 -34.47 -36.66
C PHE A 308 -63.24 -35.13 -35.28
N GLU A 309 -63.86 -34.39 -34.36
CA GLU A 309 -64.25 -34.90 -33.04
C GLU A 309 -65.72 -35.32 -33.07
N THR A 310 -65.97 -36.60 -32.75
CA THR A 310 -67.34 -37.08 -32.58
C THR A 310 -67.94 -36.52 -31.30
N TYR A 311 -69.20 -36.08 -31.37
CA TYR A 311 -69.94 -35.65 -30.19
C TYR A 311 -70.00 -36.78 -29.16
N THR A 312 -69.33 -36.58 -28.03
CA THR A 312 -69.48 -37.43 -26.84
C THR A 312 -70.42 -36.69 -25.87
N PRO A 313 -71.57 -37.27 -25.51
CA PRO A 313 -72.44 -36.66 -24.51
C PRO A 313 -71.67 -36.51 -23.21
N GLU A 314 -71.64 -35.31 -22.63
CA GLU A 314 -71.09 -35.11 -21.29
C GLU A 314 -71.81 -36.06 -20.33
N VAL A 315 -71.07 -37.02 -19.75
CA VAL A 315 -71.58 -37.80 -18.63
C VAL A 315 -71.67 -36.85 -17.45
N ARG A 316 -72.80 -36.14 -17.34
CA ARG A 316 -73.16 -35.46 -16.11
C ARG A 316 -73.38 -36.56 -15.09
N GLU A 317 -72.40 -36.78 -14.21
CA GLU A 317 -72.63 -37.58 -13.02
C GLU A 317 -73.83 -37.00 -12.29
N ILE A 318 -74.96 -37.70 -12.37
CA ILE A 318 -76.12 -37.43 -11.55
C ILE A 318 -75.70 -37.83 -10.13
N VAL A 319 -75.08 -36.91 -9.40
CA VAL A 319 -74.84 -37.05 -7.97
C VAL A 319 -76.21 -37.05 -7.30
N LYS A 320 -76.81 -38.24 -7.18
CA LYS A 320 -77.94 -38.48 -6.30
C LYS A 320 -77.44 -38.25 -4.87
N LYS A 321 -77.90 -37.15 -4.26
CA LYS A 321 -77.81 -36.93 -2.81
C LYS A 321 -78.17 -38.22 -2.08
N ARG A 322 -77.20 -38.82 -1.38
CA ARG A 322 -77.46 -39.80 -0.34
C ARG A 322 -76.56 -39.51 0.86
N ASN A 323 -77.23 -39.35 2.00
CA ASN A 323 -76.67 -39.03 3.31
C ASN A 323 -75.62 -40.06 3.79
N LYS A 324 -74.58 -39.54 4.49
CA LYS A 324 -73.75 -40.12 5.59
C LYS A 324 -73.13 -41.53 5.32
N VAL A 325 -71.82 -41.77 5.47
CA VAL A 325 -70.97 -41.79 6.69
C VAL A 325 -69.48 -41.91 6.27
N ALA A 326 -68.58 -41.53 7.18
CA ALA A 326 -67.10 -41.52 7.13
C ALA A 326 -66.38 -42.81 6.69
N GLY A 327 -65.14 -42.64 6.20
CA GLY A 327 -64.11 -43.68 6.05
C GLY A 327 -63.00 -43.31 5.05
N ASP A 328 -61.74 -43.56 5.44
CA ASP A 328 -60.45 -43.20 4.82
C ASP A 328 -60.21 -43.62 3.34
N GLU A 329 -59.31 -42.85 2.69
CA GLU A 329 -58.39 -43.06 1.53
C GLU A 329 -58.42 -44.35 0.65
N PRO A 330 -57.79 -44.40 -0.55
CA PRO A 330 -57.29 -43.36 -1.47
C PRO A 330 -57.83 -43.55 -2.92
N VAL A 331 -57.87 -42.47 -3.72
CA VAL A 331 -58.19 -42.58 -5.17
C VAL A 331 -56.91 -42.65 -5.99
N VAL A 332 -56.65 -43.82 -6.57
CA VAL A 332 -55.62 -44.05 -7.59
C VAL A 332 -56.19 -43.62 -8.95
N LEU A 333 -55.65 -42.57 -9.56
CA LEU A 333 -55.92 -42.25 -10.95
C LEU A 333 -54.84 -42.86 -11.85
N ILE A 334 -55.18 -44.00 -12.43
CA ILE A 334 -54.44 -44.67 -13.50
C ILE A 334 -54.74 -43.92 -14.81
N PHE A 335 -53.82 -43.09 -15.29
CA PHE A 335 -53.80 -42.72 -16.70
C PHE A 335 -52.84 -43.64 -17.44
N LYS A 336 -53.43 -44.66 -18.08
CA LYS A 336 -52.78 -45.61 -18.97
C LYS A 336 -52.33 -44.85 -20.23
N ARG A 337 -51.02 -44.70 -20.40
CA ARG A 337 -50.40 -44.21 -21.65
C ARG A 337 -50.30 -45.41 -22.58
N GLU A 338 -51.08 -45.44 -23.66
CA GLU A 338 -50.93 -46.48 -24.69
C GLU A 338 -49.75 -46.16 -25.59
N SER A 339 -48.79 -47.07 -25.57
CA SER A 339 -47.63 -47.18 -26.45
C SER A 339 -48.08 -47.83 -27.75
N ILE A 340 -47.81 -47.21 -28.89
CA ILE A 340 -47.84 -47.89 -30.19
C ILE A 340 -46.39 -48.00 -30.70
N ALA A 341 -45.92 -49.24 -30.70
CA ALA A 341 -44.80 -49.82 -31.43
C ALA A 341 -45.37 -51.18 -31.94
N ASP A 342 -45.13 -51.74 -33.11
CA ASP A 342 -44.29 -51.53 -34.29
C ASP A 342 -44.97 -52.29 -35.45
N ALA A 343 -44.64 -51.98 -36.72
CA ALA A 343 -44.50 -53.02 -37.76
C ALA A 343 -43.75 -52.48 -39.00
N ASN A 344 -42.56 -53.05 -39.22
CA ASN A 344 -41.76 -53.03 -40.46
C ASN A 344 -42.53 -53.57 -41.68
N THR A 345 -42.17 -53.11 -42.89
CA THR A 345 -41.61 -53.94 -43.99
C THR A 345 -41.12 -53.10 -45.17
N ASP A 346 -39.82 -53.21 -45.43
CA ASP A 346 -39.10 -53.40 -46.70
C ASP A 346 -39.26 -52.50 -47.95
N ASN A 347 -38.07 -52.12 -48.43
CA ASN A 347 -37.66 -51.55 -49.73
C ASN A 347 -38.23 -52.29 -50.96
N TYR A 348 -38.36 -51.58 -52.10
CA TYR A 348 -37.69 -51.86 -53.39
C TYR A 348 -38.06 -50.79 -54.47
N PHE A 349 -37.03 -50.10 -54.98
CA PHE A 349 -36.78 -49.61 -56.37
C PHE A 349 -37.80 -48.77 -57.18
N ALA A 350 -37.39 -47.58 -57.65
CA ALA A 350 -36.82 -47.34 -59.00
C ALA A 350 -36.60 -45.83 -59.31
N GLU A 351 -35.48 -45.52 -59.98
CA GLU A 351 -35.03 -44.23 -60.56
C GLU A 351 -35.79 -43.85 -61.88
N PRO A 352 -35.27 -42.95 -62.77
CA PRO A 352 -35.01 -41.50 -62.69
C PRO A 352 -35.66 -40.73 -63.88
N LEU A 353 -35.63 -39.39 -63.87
CA LEU A 353 -35.62 -38.62 -65.14
C LEU A 353 -34.70 -37.39 -65.07
N ASP A 354 -33.80 -37.36 -66.05
CA ASP A 354 -32.94 -36.27 -66.49
C ASP A 354 -33.71 -34.98 -66.83
N ASP A 355 -33.08 -33.82 -66.61
CA ASP A 355 -32.79 -32.94 -67.74
C ASP A 355 -31.46 -32.19 -67.54
N LYS A 356 -30.66 -32.20 -68.61
CA LYS A 356 -29.34 -31.57 -68.74
C LYS A 356 -29.46 -30.29 -69.56
N SER A 357 -28.92 -29.20 -69.03
CA SER A 357 -27.97 -28.35 -69.79
C SER A 357 -27.20 -27.47 -68.80
N LYS A 358 -25.96 -27.86 -68.43
CA LYS A 358 -24.66 -27.42 -69.01
C LYS A 358 -24.45 -25.89 -68.90
N MET A 359 -23.62 -25.47 -67.92
CA MET A 359 -22.16 -25.20 -68.03
C MET A 359 -21.90 -23.74 -68.47
N THR A 360 -21.02 -22.92 -67.89
CA THR A 360 -19.71 -23.15 -67.24
C THR A 360 -19.21 -21.90 -66.49
N ASN A 361 -18.56 -22.14 -65.33
CA ASN A 361 -17.29 -21.60 -64.83
C ASN A 361 -16.94 -20.09 -64.87
N SER A 362 -16.71 -19.55 -63.65
CA SER A 362 -15.37 -19.20 -63.09
C SER A 362 -15.22 -17.76 -62.59
N SER A 363 -14.63 -17.70 -61.39
CA SER A 363 -13.71 -16.69 -60.84
C SER A 363 -14.20 -15.25 -60.66
N ASP A 364 -14.42 -14.92 -59.38
CA ASP A 364 -13.61 -13.99 -58.58
C ASP A 364 -13.44 -12.53 -59.05
N VAL A 365 -13.37 -11.65 -58.04
CA VAL A 365 -12.83 -10.28 -58.05
C VAL A 365 -13.83 -9.10 -58.25
N THR A 366 -13.97 -8.34 -57.15
CA THR A 366 -14.20 -6.88 -56.98
C THR A 366 -15.50 -6.19 -57.42
N THR A 367 -16.12 -5.55 -56.42
CA THR A 367 -16.86 -4.25 -56.47
C THR A 367 -16.21 -3.22 -57.40
N PRO A 368 -16.97 -2.31 -58.07
CA PRO A 368 -17.39 -1.06 -57.40
C PRO A 368 -18.64 -0.33 -57.98
N TYR A 369 -18.93 0.82 -57.35
CA TYR A 369 -19.76 1.97 -57.79
C TYR A 369 -21.27 1.90 -57.53
N ILE A 370 -21.80 2.58 -56.49
CA ILE A 370 -22.06 4.03 -56.29
C ILE A 370 -23.32 4.50 -57.05
N GLU A 371 -24.32 4.91 -56.27
CA GLU A 371 -25.21 6.01 -56.64
C GLU A 371 -25.10 7.10 -55.57
N GLU A 372 -24.94 8.32 -56.06
CA GLU A 372 -24.71 9.54 -55.31
C GLU A 372 -26.03 10.18 -54.84
N TRP A 373 -25.96 10.75 -53.63
CA TRP A 373 -26.42 12.08 -53.19
C TRP A 373 -27.74 12.65 -53.70
N ASP A 374 -28.63 12.95 -52.74
CA ASP A 374 -29.44 14.17 -52.79
C ASP A 374 -29.45 14.85 -51.41
N GLU A 375 -28.65 15.92 -51.30
CA GLU A 375 -28.70 16.93 -50.24
C GLU A 375 -29.61 18.07 -50.74
N SER A 376 -30.76 18.26 -50.10
CA SER A 376 -31.44 19.56 -50.14
C SER A 376 -31.98 19.89 -48.76
N GLY A 377 -31.40 20.95 -48.19
CA GLY A 377 -31.67 21.42 -46.84
C GLY A 377 -33.10 21.92 -46.68
N SER A 378 -33.74 21.44 -45.62
CA SER A 378 -34.95 22.03 -45.04
C SER A 378 -34.63 22.43 -43.61
N SER A 379 -34.79 23.72 -43.35
CA SER A 379 -34.69 24.39 -42.06
C SER A 379 -35.59 23.74 -41.01
N ASN A 380 -35.01 22.96 -40.09
CA ASN A 380 -35.72 22.50 -38.90
C ASN A 380 -35.82 23.63 -37.88
N GLU A 381 -37.04 24.13 -37.67
CA GLU A 381 -37.47 24.73 -36.40
C GLU A 381 -37.31 23.66 -35.31
N PHE A 382 -36.28 23.79 -34.47
CA PHE A 382 -36.06 22.91 -33.33
C PHE A 382 -36.90 23.39 -32.14
N GLU A 383 -37.94 22.63 -31.77
CA GLU A 383 -38.58 22.80 -30.45
C GLU A 383 -37.58 22.49 -29.32
N PRO A 384 -37.49 23.34 -28.28
CA PRO A 384 -36.50 23.16 -27.21
C PRO A 384 -36.87 21.99 -26.29
N LYS A 385 -36.02 20.96 -26.24
CA LYS A 385 -36.09 19.87 -25.24
C LYS A 385 -35.31 20.22 -23.99
N MET A 386 -35.93 20.09 -22.82
CA MET A 386 -35.25 20.24 -21.53
C MET A 386 -34.51 18.96 -21.15
N VAL A 387 -33.24 19.10 -20.78
CA VAL A 387 -32.36 18.00 -20.37
C VAL A 387 -31.62 18.37 -19.09
N LYS A 388 -31.28 17.36 -18.27
CA LYS A 388 -30.60 17.52 -16.98
C LYS A 388 -29.14 17.05 -17.08
N ALA A 389 -28.24 17.90 -16.62
CA ALA A 389 -26.82 17.61 -16.51
C ALA A 389 -26.52 16.50 -15.48
N LEU A 390 -25.71 15.52 -15.87
CA LEU A 390 -25.27 14.42 -14.99
C LEU A 390 -23.97 14.75 -14.25
N TYR A 391 -23.15 15.64 -14.80
CA TYR A 391 -21.85 16.05 -14.26
C TYR A 391 -21.61 17.52 -14.61
N ASP A 392 -20.74 18.14 -13.85
CA ASP A 392 -20.35 19.52 -14.05
C ASP A 392 -19.46 19.61 -15.29
N TYR A 393 -19.82 20.49 -16.22
CA TYR A 393 -19.08 20.74 -17.44
C TYR A 393 -18.67 22.21 -17.51
N ASN A 394 -17.38 22.46 -17.73
CA ASN A 394 -16.86 23.79 -17.96
C ASN A 394 -16.54 23.91 -19.45
N LYS A 395 -17.16 24.89 -20.11
CA LYS A 395 -16.92 25.22 -21.51
C LYS A 395 -15.44 25.48 -21.78
N GLN A 396 -14.97 25.03 -22.92
CA GLN A 396 -13.58 25.23 -23.35
C GLN A 396 -13.47 26.25 -24.48
N GLU A 397 -14.54 26.45 -25.25
CA GLU A 397 -14.59 27.40 -26.35
C GLU A 397 -15.77 28.40 -26.20
N ASP A 398 -15.73 29.48 -26.98
CA ASP A 398 -16.57 30.65 -26.76
C ASP A 398 -18.06 30.43 -27.11
N ASP A 399 -18.35 29.44 -27.96
CA ASP A 399 -19.70 29.03 -28.40
C ASP A 399 -20.35 27.94 -27.53
N GLU A 400 -19.67 27.45 -26.49
CA GLU A 400 -20.18 26.44 -25.56
C GLU A 400 -20.81 27.03 -24.27
N PHE A 401 -21.59 26.23 -23.52
CA PHE A 401 -22.21 26.62 -22.25
C PHE A 401 -21.79 25.69 -21.09
N SER A 402 -21.31 26.27 -19.99
CA SER A 402 -21.00 25.54 -18.75
C SER A 402 -22.26 25.36 -17.89
N PHE A 403 -22.42 24.21 -17.25
CA PHE A 403 -23.53 23.96 -16.31
C PHE A 403 -23.08 23.07 -15.15
N LYS A 404 -23.72 23.25 -13.99
CA LYS A 404 -23.45 22.50 -12.75
C LYS A 404 -24.74 22.13 -12.03
N LYS A 405 -24.74 20.98 -11.35
CA LYS A 405 -25.90 20.43 -10.63
C LYS A 405 -26.09 21.13 -9.26
N GLU A 406 -27.34 21.37 -8.84
CA GLU A 406 -27.65 21.86 -7.48
C GLU A 406 -28.55 20.85 -6.72
N ASP A 407 -28.13 20.51 -5.49
CA ASP A 407 -28.88 19.89 -4.40
C ASP A 407 -28.73 20.73 -3.11
N GLU A 408 -29.49 20.38 -2.05
CA GLU A 408 -29.83 21.16 -0.85
C GLU A 408 -28.65 21.59 0.08
N GLN A 409 -27.60 22.24 -0.43
CA GLN A 409 -26.36 22.56 0.30
C GLN A 409 -25.87 24.04 0.25
N GLY A 410 -26.78 25.03 0.12
CA GLY A 410 -26.56 26.39 0.66
C GLY A 410 -25.84 27.45 -0.22
N TRP A 411 -26.34 27.73 -1.43
CA TRP A 411 -25.86 28.83 -2.30
C TRP A 411 -26.95 29.90 -2.55
N CYS A 412 -26.56 31.17 -2.67
CA CYS A 412 -27.40 32.37 -2.82
C CYS A 412 -27.09 33.12 -4.13
N LYS A 413 -28.05 33.91 -4.69
CA LYS A 413 -27.87 34.68 -5.94
C LYS A 413 -27.59 36.17 -5.68
N GLY A 414 -26.58 36.76 -6.32
CA GLY A 414 -26.19 38.17 -6.19
C GLY A 414 -25.76 38.81 -7.52
N ARG A 415 -25.56 40.14 -7.54
CA ARG A 415 -25.20 40.92 -8.75
C ARG A 415 -24.11 41.94 -8.43
N LYS A 416 -23.05 42.02 -9.25
CA LYS A 416 -22.00 43.03 -9.17
C LYS A 416 -21.52 43.42 -10.57
N ASP A 417 -21.28 44.71 -10.80
CA ASP A 417 -20.80 45.28 -12.07
C ASP A 417 -21.63 44.84 -13.29
N GLY A 418 -22.96 44.87 -13.13
CA GLY A 418 -23.92 44.57 -14.18
C GLY A 418 -24.20 43.07 -14.40
N ILE A 419 -23.37 42.18 -13.86
CA ILE A 419 -23.47 40.72 -14.06
C ILE A 419 -24.05 40.05 -12.80
N THR A 420 -25.02 39.16 -13.01
CA THR A 420 -25.74 38.41 -11.96
C THR A 420 -25.23 36.98 -11.88
N GLY A 421 -24.95 36.44 -10.68
CA GLY A 421 -24.45 35.09 -10.46
C GLY A 421 -24.71 34.54 -9.04
N LEU A 422 -24.45 33.25 -8.81
CA LEU A 422 -24.64 32.55 -7.53
C LEU A 422 -23.31 32.50 -6.73
N TYR A 423 -23.38 32.56 -5.40
CA TYR A 423 -22.27 32.49 -4.46
C TYR A 423 -22.66 31.62 -3.23
N PRO A 424 -21.72 30.98 -2.50
CA PRO A 424 -22.05 30.13 -1.35
C PRO A 424 -22.44 30.98 -0.14
N ALA A 425 -23.49 30.61 0.60
CA ALA A 425 -24.07 31.46 1.65
C ALA A 425 -23.07 31.85 2.76
N ASN A 426 -22.09 30.99 3.00
CA ASN A 426 -21.01 31.12 3.97
C ASN A 426 -19.83 32.01 3.51
N TYR A 427 -19.89 32.55 2.28
CA TYR A 427 -18.86 33.44 1.71
C TYR A 427 -19.32 34.90 1.55
N ALA A 428 -20.51 35.26 2.05
CA ALA A 428 -20.94 36.64 2.18
C ALA A 428 -21.49 36.91 3.59
N VAL A 429 -21.31 38.13 4.09
CA VAL A 429 -21.84 38.60 5.38
C VAL A 429 -22.57 39.91 5.14
N ASP A 430 -23.77 40.07 5.69
CA ASP A 430 -24.58 41.27 5.53
C ASP A 430 -23.82 42.51 6.03
N LEU A 431 -23.61 43.49 5.14
CA LEU A 431 -23.09 44.80 5.48
C LEU A 431 -24.24 45.79 5.62
N LYS A 432 -25.07 45.57 6.65
CA LYS A 432 -25.89 46.56 7.36
C LYS A 432 -26.59 45.87 8.54
N ALA A 433 -26.26 46.33 9.75
CA ALA A 433 -27.17 46.26 10.88
C ALA A 433 -28.27 47.32 10.72
#